data_AF-A0A956IDL5-F1
#
_entry.id   AF-A0A956IDL5-F1
#
_cell.length_a   1.000
_cell.length_b   1.000
_cell.length_c   1.000
_cell.angle_alpha   90.00
_cell.angle_beta   90.00
_cell.angle_gamma   90.00
#
_symmetry.space_group_name_H-M   'P 1'
#
loop_
_entity.id
_entity.type
_entity.pdbx_description
1 polymer ?
#
loop_
_entity_poly.entity_id
_entity_poly.type
_entity_poly.pdbx_seq_one_letter_code
_entity_poly.pdbx_strand_id
1 'polypeptide(L)'
;MSHSEVAERRGGGDRARRARPQTVFPRLGLPLLGLLGALAVGCGPARAPALALKPLEERRARAVIEQAIERAGESPAPGRQVKLPSGGDLDEDMAIAGGSYGVAYLTQQEQSSLAGAIVPYDPARQDLYLVQGAGGEVVLVLWEQSYRFDEGSDHTATAVTAEKTLARDVSDYVIHVVRQGKGR
;
A
#
# COMPACT_ATOMS: atom_id res chain seq x y z
N MET A 1 41.52 -44.13 8.11
CA MET A 1 41.35 -44.43 6.67
C MET A 1 40.64 -43.22 6.08
N SER A 2 41.36 -42.15 5.77
CA SER A 2 41.97 -41.88 4.45
C SER A 2 40.97 -42.03 3.31
N HIS A 3 40.53 -40.92 2.72
CA HIS A 3 40.93 -40.55 1.35
C HIS A 3 40.55 -39.09 1.08
N SER A 4 41.56 -38.35 0.62
CA SER A 4 41.55 -36.97 0.15
C SER A 4 41.16 -36.89 -1.33
N GLU A 5 40.52 -35.81 -1.79
CA GLU A 5 40.62 -35.24 -3.16
C GLU A 5 39.82 -33.91 -3.18
N VAL A 6 40.39 -32.71 -3.00
CA VAL A 6 41.15 -31.85 -3.93
C VAL A 6 40.70 -31.90 -5.40
N ALA A 7 40.00 -30.85 -5.85
CA ALA A 7 40.11 -30.36 -7.23
C ALA A 7 39.80 -28.86 -7.32
N GLU A 8 40.88 -28.10 -7.47
CA GLU A 8 40.98 -26.69 -7.82
C GLU A 8 40.97 -26.52 -9.35
N ARG A 9 40.12 -25.63 -9.91
CA ARG A 9 40.33 -24.94 -11.22
C ARG A 9 39.54 -23.61 -11.19
N ARG A 10 40.18 -22.44 -11.11
CA ARG A 10 40.90 -21.66 -12.14
C ARG A 10 40.03 -21.11 -13.27
N GLY A 11 40.08 -19.79 -13.43
CA GLY A 11 39.71 -19.02 -14.62
C GLY A 11 38.89 -17.78 -14.24
N GLY A 12 39.36 -16.53 -14.26
CA GLY A 12 40.43 -15.93 -15.05
C GLY A 12 39.83 -15.17 -16.24
N GLY A 13 40.10 -13.86 -16.33
CA GLY A 13 39.90 -13.06 -17.55
C GLY A 13 38.72 -12.08 -17.47
N ASP A 14 38.92 -10.81 -17.13
CA ASP A 14 39.48 -9.77 -18.00
C ASP A 14 38.49 -9.28 -19.08
N ARG A 15 38.06 -8.02 -18.94
CA ARG A 15 37.61 -7.07 -19.98
C ARG A 15 37.07 -5.81 -19.28
N ALA A 16 37.92 -4.82 -19.04
CA ALA A 16 38.32 -3.79 -20.01
C ALA A 16 37.19 -2.82 -20.38
N ARG A 17 37.37 -1.59 -19.88
CA ARG A 17 37.30 -0.33 -20.61
C ARG A 17 36.05 -0.08 -21.47
N ARG A 18 35.32 0.98 -21.11
CA ARG A 18 35.00 2.06 -22.06
C ARG A 18 34.81 3.37 -21.32
N ALA A 19 35.87 4.16 -21.33
CA ALA A 19 35.81 5.60 -21.15
C ALA A 19 34.83 6.20 -22.17
N ARG A 20 34.01 7.15 -21.72
CA ARG A 20 33.32 8.07 -22.63
C ARG A 20 33.95 9.46 -22.50
N PRO A 21 34.26 10.10 -23.65
CA PRO A 21 35.07 11.30 -23.73
C PRO A 21 34.34 12.54 -23.25
N GLN A 22 35.11 13.40 -22.58
CA GLN A 22 34.78 14.76 -22.23
C GLN A 22 34.70 15.58 -23.52
N THR A 23 33.56 16.24 -23.76
CA THR A 23 33.44 17.25 -24.82
C THR A 23 33.58 18.63 -24.19
N VAL A 24 34.80 19.14 -24.31
CA VAL A 24 35.18 20.53 -24.03
C VAL A 24 34.66 21.38 -25.20
N PHE A 25 33.72 22.28 -24.94
CA PHE A 25 33.33 23.30 -25.91
C PHE A 25 34.18 24.57 -25.72
N PRO A 26 34.67 25.18 -26.81
CA PRO A 26 35.59 26.30 -26.76
C PRO A 26 34.90 27.62 -26.39
N ARG A 27 35.63 28.43 -25.62
CA ARG A 27 35.37 29.83 -25.32
C ARG A 27 35.79 30.74 -26.49
N LEU A 28 34.85 31.52 -27.01
CA LEU A 28 35.00 32.78 -27.77
C LEU A 28 33.65 33.51 -27.61
N GLY A 29 33.49 34.80 -27.35
CA GLY A 29 34.36 35.93 -27.09
C GLY A 29 33.42 37.14 -26.85
N LEU A 30 33.68 37.88 -25.78
CA LEU A 30 33.49 39.33 -25.47
C LEU A 30 32.74 40.29 -26.45
N PRO A 31 32.34 41.51 -26.01
CA PRO A 31 31.17 41.90 -25.18
C PRO A 31 30.32 43.00 -25.87
N LEU A 32 29.08 43.27 -25.42
CA LEU A 32 28.51 44.61 -25.60
C LEU A 32 27.47 44.96 -24.54
N LEU A 33 27.70 46.14 -23.98
CA LEU A 33 26.91 46.88 -23.00
C LEU A 33 25.50 47.16 -23.55
N GLY A 34 24.47 46.75 -22.83
CA GLY A 34 23.07 46.98 -23.18
C GLY A 34 22.19 46.99 -21.93
N LEU A 35 22.16 48.13 -21.25
CA LEU A 35 21.30 48.42 -20.12
C LEU A 35 19.86 48.65 -20.62
N LEU A 36 19.00 47.62 -20.56
CA LEU A 36 17.54 47.80 -20.61
C LEU A 36 16.87 46.80 -19.67
N GLY A 37 16.26 47.34 -18.62
CA GLY A 37 15.36 46.60 -17.76
C GLY A 37 14.06 46.28 -18.49
N ALA A 38 13.65 45.02 -18.44
CA ALA A 38 12.30 44.58 -18.74
C ALA A 38 11.96 43.39 -17.82
N LEU A 39 11.11 43.70 -16.84
CA LEU A 39 10.18 42.84 -16.12
C LEU A 39 10.35 41.33 -16.36
N ALA A 40 10.94 40.64 -15.38
CA ALA A 40 10.81 39.21 -15.21
C ALA A 40 9.33 38.87 -14.91
N VAL A 41 8.51 38.76 -15.96
CA VAL A 41 7.26 38.00 -15.89
C VAL A 41 7.67 36.53 -15.87
N GLY A 42 8.02 36.05 -14.68
CA GLY A 42 8.14 34.63 -14.40
C GLY A 42 6.76 33.99 -14.52
N CYS A 43 6.33 33.72 -15.75
CA CYS A 43 5.33 32.69 -16.03
C CYS A 43 5.98 31.32 -15.82
N GLY A 44 6.27 30.99 -14.56
CA GLY A 44 6.33 29.59 -14.17
C GLY A 44 4.91 29.05 -14.27
N PRO A 45 4.67 27.84 -14.82
CA PRO A 45 3.35 27.25 -14.77
C PRO A 45 2.91 27.23 -13.31
N ALA A 46 1.74 27.82 -13.03
CA ALA A 46 1.11 27.68 -11.73
C ALA A 46 1.03 26.18 -11.45
N ARG A 47 1.86 25.71 -10.52
CA ARG A 47 1.84 24.32 -10.08
C ARG A 47 0.50 24.18 -9.39
N ALA A 48 -0.49 23.64 -10.10
CA ALA A 48 -1.78 23.34 -9.52
C ALA A 48 -1.53 22.56 -8.22
N PRO A 49 -2.20 22.90 -7.11
CA PRO A 49 -2.05 22.16 -5.87
C PRO A 49 -2.27 20.68 -6.20
N ALA A 50 -1.33 19.83 -5.79
CA ALA A 50 -1.52 18.39 -5.91
C ALA A 50 -2.85 18.06 -5.23
N LEU A 51 -3.80 17.50 -5.98
CA LEU A 51 -5.09 17.12 -5.45
C LEU A 51 -4.84 16.12 -4.32
N ALA A 52 -5.11 16.57 -3.09
CA ALA A 52 -4.84 15.79 -1.89
C ALA A 52 -5.91 14.69 -1.81
N LEU A 53 -5.52 13.46 -2.16
CA LEU A 53 -6.42 12.31 -2.07
C LEU A 53 -6.84 12.09 -0.62
N LYS A 54 -8.16 12.00 -0.40
CA LYS A 54 -8.78 11.76 0.90
C LYS A 54 -9.06 10.27 1.09
N PRO A 55 -8.80 9.70 2.27
CA PRO A 55 -9.24 8.34 2.58
C PRO A 55 -10.76 8.27 2.66
N LEU A 56 -11.31 7.07 2.46
CA LEU A 56 -12.68 6.78 2.85
C LEU A 56 -12.85 7.00 4.35
N GLU A 57 -13.89 7.73 4.72
CA GLU A 57 -14.29 7.89 6.13
C GLU A 57 -14.59 6.51 6.74
N GLU A 58 -14.11 6.27 7.95
CA GLU A 58 -14.21 4.97 8.64
C GLU A 58 -15.65 4.46 8.73
N ARG A 59 -16.60 5.34 9.06
CA ARG A 59 -18.04 5.00 9.08
C ARG A 59 -18.54 4.53 7.71
N ARG A 60 -18.05 5.13 6.62
CA ARG A 60 -18.42 4.73 5.27
C ARG A 60 -17.75 3.41 4.89
N ALA A 61 -16.48 3.23 5.25
CA ALA A 61 -15.76 1.96 5.06
C ALA A 61 -16.48 0.80 5.76
N ARG A 62 -16.90 0.98 7.03
CA ARG A 62 -17.70 -0.02 7.77
C ARG A 62 -18.97 -0.44 7.04
N ALA A 63 -19.74 0.53 6.53
CA ALA A 63 -20.96 0.22 5.77
C ALA A 63 -20.68 -0.54 4.46
N VAL A 64 -19.55 -0.26 3.80
CA VAL A 64 -19.13 -0.99 2.59
C VAL A 64 -18.68 -2.41 2.94
N ILE A 65 -17.93 -2.58 4.03
CA ILE A 65 -17.49 -3.88 4.54
C ILE A 65 -18.70 -4.77 4.88
N GLU A 66 -19.68 -4.22 5.60
CA GLU A 66 -20.93 -4.92 5.95
C GLU A 66 -21.65 -5.43 4.69
N GLN A 67 -21.91 -4.53 3.74
CA GLN A 67 -22.58 -4.89 2.48
C GLN A 67 -21.80 -5.92 1.66
N ALA A 68 -20.47 -5.85 1.67
CA ALA A 68 -19.63 -6.81 0.94
C ALA A 68 -19.71 -8.21 1.58
N ILE A 69 -19.69 -8.31 2.90
CA ILE A 69 -19.86 -9.58 3.63
C ILE A 69 -21.24 -10.18 3.33
N GLU A 70 -22.30 -9.38 3.40
CA GLU A 70 -23.67 -9.82 3.09
C GLU A 70 -23.81 -10.29 1.64
N ARG A 71 -23.27 -9.55 0.67
CA ARG A 71 -23.28 -9.94 -0.75
C ARG A 71 -22.49 -11.22 -1.00
N ALA A 72 -21.45 -11.46 -0.21
CA ALA A 72 -20.70 -12.70 -0.22
C ALA A 72 -21.41 -13.84 0.54
N GLY A 73 -22.67 -13.66 0.95
CA GLY A 73 -23.51 -14.69 1.54
C GLY A 73 -23.13 -15.09 2.97
N GLU A 74 -22.33 -14.27 3.65
CA GLU A 74 -21.99 -14.41 5.05
C GLU A 74 -22.76 -13.39 5.89
N SER A 75 -22.83 -13.61 7.20
CA SER A 75 -23.50 -12.67 8.11
C SER A 75 -22.47 -11.81 8.85
N PRO A 76 -22.51 -10.47 8.71
CA PRO A 76 -21.68 -9.59 9.52
C PRO A 76 -22.10 -9.67 11.00
N ALA A 77 -21.14 -9.50 11.89
CA ALA A 77 -21.32 -9.46 13.34
C ALA A 77 -20.49 -8.31 13.94
N PRO A 78 -20.84 -7.81 15.13
CA PRO A 78 -20.06 -6.76 15.78
C PRO A 78 -18.58 -7.10 15.85
N GLY A 79 -17.73 -6.12 15.55
CA GLY A 79 -16.29 -6.22 15.69
C GLY A 79 -15.86 -6.62 17.11
N ARG A 80 -14.67 -7.19 17.21
CA ARG A 80 -14.05 -7.68 18.44
C ARG A 80 -12.61 -7.22 18.53
N GLN A 81 -12.08 -7.21 19.73
CA GLN A 81 -10.67 -6.99 19.97
C GLN A 81 -9.90 -8.31 19.84
N VAL A 82 -8.90 -8.34 18.97
CA VAL A 82 -8.05 -9.51 18.70
C VAL A 82 -6.65 -9.25 19.22
N LYS A 83 -6.19 -10.14 20.11
CA LYS A 83 -4.83 -10.08 20.62
C LYS A 83 -3.84 -10.58 19.58
N LEU A 84 -2.84 -9.77 19.26
CA LEU A 84 -1.80 -10.16 18.31
C LEU A 84 -0.68 -10.94 19.01
N PRO A 85 -0.12 -12.01 18.39
CA PRO A 85 0.99 -12.78 18.98
C PRO A 85 2.26 -11.93 19.24
N SER A 86 2.48 -10.92 18.40
CA SER A 86 3.56 -9.93 18.52
C SER A 86 3.33 -8.90 19.63
N GLY A 87 2.17 -8.94 20.29
CA GLY A 87 1.71 -7.93 21.25
C GLY A 87 0.82 -6.88 20.59
N GLY A 88 0.02 -6.18 21.41
CA GLY A 88 -0.99 -5.24 20.93
C GLY A 88 -2.34 -5.88 20.66
N ASP A 89 -3.35 -5.03 20.62
CA ASP A 89 -4.75 -5.40 20.45
C ASP A 89 -5.26 -4.76 19.15
N LEU A 90 -5.67 -5.61 18.20
CA LEU A 90 -6.27 -5.19 16.93
C LEU A 90 -7.78 -5.13 17.10
N ASP A 91 -8.36 -3.95 16.95
CA ASP A 91 -9.81 -3.79 16.93
C ASP A 91 -10.32 -4.11 15.53
N GLU A 92 -11.17 -5.13 15.40
CA GLU A 92 -11.89 -5.42 14.17
C GLU A 92 -13.06 -4.46 14.03
N ASP A 93 -13.30 -3.97 12.82
CA ASP A 93 -14.52 -3.25 12.47
C ASP A 93 -15.73 -4.16 12.37
N MET A 94 -15.49 -5.38 11.87
CA MET A 94 -16.55 -6.33 11.58
C MET A 94 -16.05 -7.76 11.76
N ALA A 95 -16.76 -8.52 12.58
CA ALA A 95 -16.61 -9.97 12.65
C ALA A 95 -17.49 -10.64 11.59
N ILE A 96 -17.16 -11.89 11.24
CA ILE A 96 -18.06 -12.75 10.45
C ILE A 96 -18.68 -13.78 11.38
N ALA A 97 -20.01 -13.86 11.39
CA ALA A 97 -20.76 -14.73 12.29
C ALA A 97 -20.41 -16.22 12.08
N GLY A 98 -20.38 -16.96 13.19
CA GLY A 98 -20.17 -18.40 13.18
C GLY A 98 -18.73 -18.85 12.86
N GLY A 99 -17.73 -17.95 12.95
CA GLY A 99 -16.33 -18.31 12.79
C GLY A 99 -15.36 -17.29 13.40
N SER A 100 -14.08 -17.64 13.40
CA SER A 100 -12.98 -16.78 13.88
C SER A 100 -12.39 -15.93 12.75
N TYR A 101 -13.28 -15.26 12.00
CA TYR A 101 -12.91 -14.42 10.84
C TYR A 101 -13.40 -12.99 11.04
N GLY A 102 -12.65 -12.02 10.53
CA GLY A 102 -12.94 -10.60 10.74
C GLY A 102 -12.22 -9.69 9.76
N VAL A 103 -12.60 -8.42 9.79
CA VAL A 103 -12.06 -7.36 8.93
C VAL A 103 -11.76 -6.14 9.80
N ALA A 104 -10.58 -5.55 9.62
CA ALA A 104 -10.14 -4.32 10.26
C ALA A 104 -9.71 -3.29 9.20
N TYR A 105 -10.35 -2.13 9.19
CA TYR A 105 -10.02 -0.95 8.41
C TYR A 105 -9.17 -0.02 9.27
N LEU A 106 -7.88 0.03 8.99
CA LEU A 106 -6.93 0.76 9.81
C LEU A 106 -6.72 2.18 9.29
N THR A 107 -7.06 3.13 10.15
CA THR A 107 -6.64 4.52 10.03
C THR A 107 -5.13 4.66 10.22
N GLN A 108 -4.55 5.79 9.78
CA GLN A 108 -3.14 6.08 10.04
C GLN A 108 -2.80 6.13 11.54
N GLN A 109 -3.76 6.54 12.37
CA GLN A 109 -3.59 6.59 13.82
C GLN A 109 -3.48 5.18 14.41
N GLU A 110 -4.41 4.29 14.06
CA GLU A 110 -4.43 2.89 14.56
C GLU A 110 -3.21 2.11 14.08
N GLN A 111 -2.80 2.32 12.83
CA GLN A 111 -1.56 1.74 12.31
C GLN A 111 -0.35 2.15 13.16
N SER A 112 -0.30 3.41 13.59
CA SER A 112 0.79 3.91 14.43
C SER A 112 0.78 3.29 15.83
N SER A 113 -0.40 3.05 16.42
CA SER A 113 -0.51 2.34 17.71
C SER A 113 -0.16 0.85 17.61
N LEU A 114 -0.29 0.25 16.43
CA LEU A 114 0.05 -1.14 16.14
C LEU A 114 1.48 -1.30 15.58
N ALA A 115 2.31 -0.25 15.65
CA ALA A 115 3.66 -0.29 15.13
C ALA A 115 4.49 -1.41 15.80
N GLY A 116 5.02 -2.32 14.98
CA GLY A 116 5.77 -3.49 15.45
C GLY A 116 4.91 -4.72 15.72
N ALA A 117 3.58 -4.56 15.86
CA ALA A 117 2.64 -5.66 15.96
C ALA A 117 2.20 -6.18 14.59
N ILE A 118 2.00 -5.27 13.63
CA ILE A 118 1.66 -5.57 12.23
C ILE A 118 2.72 -5.02 11.27
N VAL A 119 2.74 -5.57 10.05
CA VAL A 119 3.61 -5.04 8.99
C VAL A 119 3.10 -3.65 8.57
N PRO A 120 3.98 -2.66 8.36
CA PRO A 120 3.59 -1.36 7.84
C PRO A 120 2.90 -1.45 6.47
N TYR A 121 2.12 -0.42 6.13
CA TYR A 121 1.52 -0.29 4.82
C TYR A 121 2.62 -0.21 3.74
N ASP A 122 2.44 -1.00 2.68
CA ASP A 122 3.30 -1.00 1.50
C ASP A 122 2.42 -0.84 0.25
N PRO A 123 2.49 0.29 -0.48
CA PRO A 123 1.69 0.52 -1.68
C PRO A 123 2.06 -0.40 -2.85
N ALA A 124 3.21 -1.07 -2.81
CA ALA A 124 3.60 -2.05 -3.82
C ALA A 124 2.95 -3.43 -3.59
N ARG A 125 2.37 -3.65 -2.40
CA ARG A 125 1.67 -4.89 -2.07
C ARG A 125 0.40 -5.02 -2.90
N GLN A 126 0.21 -6.16 -3.54
CA GLN A 126 -0.98 -6.47 -4.34
C GLN A 126 -1.87 -7.55 -3.73
N ASP A 127 -1.38 -8.25 -2.71
CA ASP A 127 -2.10 -9.28 -1.97
C ASP A 127 -2.80 -8.72 -0.73
N LEU A 128 -3.90 -9.40 -0.37
CA LEU A 128 -4.64 -9.12 0.85
C LEU A 128 -3.79 -9.47 2.07
N TYR A 129 -3.66 -8.53 3.00
CA TYR A 129 -2.90 -8.75 4.21
C TYR A 129 -3.79 -9.37 5.29
N LEU A 130 -3.41 -10.58 5.73
CA LEU A 130 -4.10 -11.30 6.79
C LEU A 130 -3.21 -11.34 8.03
N VAL A 131 -3.82 -11.14 9.18
CA VAL A 131 -3.17 -11.28 10.48
C VAL A 131 -3.84 -12.41 11.24
N GLN A 132 -3.03 -13.23 11.91
CA GLN A 132 -3.55 -14.29 12.77
C GLN A 132 -3.52 -13.82 14.23
N GLY A 133 -4.68 -13.85 14.88
CA GLY A 133 -4.82 -13.60 16.30
C GLY A 133 -4.26 -14.74 17.14
N ALA A 134 -3.90 -14.44 18.39
CA ALA A 134 -3.41 -15.43 19.35
C ALA A 134 -4.47 -16.50 19.69
N GLY A 135 -5.76 -16.19 19.51
CA GLY A 135 -6.88 -17.12 19.68
C GLY A 135 -7.21 -17.94 18.43
N GLY A 136 -6.45 -17.77 17.34
CA GLY A 136 -6.70 -18.44 16.06
C GLY A 136 -7.64 -17.67 15.12
N GLU A 137 -7.98 -16.43 15.46
CA GLU A 137 -8.70 -15.52 14.57
C GLU A 137 -7.88 -15.22 13.31
N VAL A 138 -8.54 -15.07 12.17
CA VAL A 138 -7.93 -14.66 10.91
C VAL A 138 -8.57 -13.36 10.49
N VAL A 139 -7.82 -12.26 10.55
CA VAL A 139 -8.33 -10.90 10.31
C VAL A 139 -7.76 -10.35 9.01
N LEU A 140 -8.63 -9.90 8.11
CA LEU A 140 -8.23 -9.10 6.96
C LEU A 140 -7.94 -7.68 7.42
N VAL A 141 -6.75 -7.17 7.10
CA VAL A 141 -6.35 -5.80 7.41
C VAL A 141 -6.35 -4.96 6.14
N LEU A 142 -7.09 -3.85 6.22
CA LEU A 142 -7.36 -2.91 5.12
C LEU A 142 -6.84 -1.54 5.52
N TRP A 143 -5.77 -1.07 4.89
CA TRP A 143 -5.24 0.26 5.20
C TRP A 143 -6.03 1.37 4.53
N GLU A 144 -6.37 2.43 5.26
CA GLU A 144 -7.05 3.59 4.69
C GLU A 144 -6.30 4.22 3.50
N GLN A 145 -4.97 4.04 3.46
CA GLN A 145 -4.11 4.60 2.43
C GLN A 145 -4.32 3.94 1.06
N SER A 146 -4.88 2.73 1.03
CA SER A 146 -5.27 2.01 -0.19
C SER A 146 -6.60 2.50 -0.77
N TYR A 147 -7.45 3.12 0.04
CA TYR A 147 -8.82 3.47 -0.32
C TYR A 147 -9.01 4.98 -0.30
N ARG A 148 -8.31 5.67 -1.21
CA ARG A 148 -8.34 7.12 -1.32
C ARG A 148 -8.98 7.59 -2.62
N PHE A 149 -9.58 8.77 -2.58
CA PHE A 149 -10.23 9.39 -3.72
C PHE A 149 -9.95 10.89 -3.77
N ASP A 150 -10.14 11.46 -4.95
CA ASP A 150 -10.09 12.89 -5.20
C ASP A 150 -11.51 13.47 -5.17
N GLU A 151 -11.68 14.63 -4.55
CA GLU A 151 -12.92 15.40 -4.59
C GLU A 151 -12.95 16.41 -5.75
N GLY A 152 -11.86 16.49 -6.53
CA GLY A 152 -11.73 17.34 -7.69
C GLY A 152 -12.70 17.01 -8.82
N SER A 153 -12.97 18.02 -9.65
CA SER A 153 -13.85 17.96 -10.84
C SER A 153 -13.38 16.99 -11.93
N ASP A 154 -12.11 16.59 -11.89
CA ASP A 154 -11.47 15.83 -12.96
C ASP A 154 -11.67 14.31 -12.80
N HIS A 155 -12.34 13.87 -11.72
CA HIS A 155 -12.84 12.50 -11.45
C HIS A 155 -11.83 11.35 -11.66
N THR A 156 -10.52 11.62 -11.66
CA THR A 156 -9.48 10.63 -11.91
C THR A 156 -9.47 9.49 -10.88
N ALA A 157 -9.86 9.79 -9.63
CA ALA A 157 -10.12 8.82 -8.57
C ALA A 157 -11.37 9.25 -7.82
N THR A 158 -12.45 8.47 -7.87
CA THR A 158 -13.73 8.81 -7.22
C THR A 158 -13.96 8.00 -5.95
N ALA A 159 -14.78 8.52 -5.03
CA ALA A 159 -15.22 7.77 -3.85
C ALA A 159 -15.84 6.42 -4.24
N VAL A 160 -16.63 6.40 -5.34
CA VAL A 160 -17.23 5.18 -5.87
C VAL A 160 -16.17 4.15 -6.28
N THR A 161 -15.07 4.57 -6.87
CA THR A 161 -13.96 3.67 -7.22
C THR A 161 -13.30 3.10 -5.96
N ALA A 162 -13.01 3.94 -4.97
CA ALA A 162 -12.42 3.49 -3.71
C ALA A 162 -13.34 2.50 -2.97
N GLU A 163 -14.64 2.77 -2.92
CA GLU A 163 -15.63 1.87 -2.33
C GLU A 163 -15.75 0.54 -3.08
N LYS A 164 -15.66 0.55 -4.42
CA LYS A 164 -15.67 -0.67 -5.23
C LYS A 164 -14.43 -1.52 -4.97
N THR A 165 -13.26 -0.91 -4.87
CA THR A 165 -12.02 -1.62 -4.52
C THR A 165 -12.14 -2.23 -3.13
N LEU A 166 -12.58 -1.45 -2.13
CA LEU A 166 -12.82 -1.94 -0.78
C LEU A 166 -13.79 -3.13 -0.75
N ALA A 167 -14.93 -3.01 -1.42
CA ALA A 167 -15.94 -4.08 -1.50
C ALA A 167 -15.40 -5.34 -2.18
N ARG A 168 -14.57 -5.19 -3.22
CA ARG A 168 -13.92 -6.31 -3.92
C ARG A 168 -12.98 -7.04 -2.97
N ASP A 169 -12.07 -6.32 -2.31
CA ASP A 169 -11.06 -6.92 -1.44
C ASP A 169 -11.70 -7.71 -0.29
N VAL A 170 -12.77 -7.16 0.31
CA VAL A 170 -13.57 -7.85 1.34
C VAL A 170 -14.26 -9.09 0.78
N SER A 171 -14.85 -8.99 -0.41
CA SER A 171 -15.53 -10.12 -1.06
C SER A 171 -14.54 -11.25 -1.39
N ASP A 172 -13.36 -10.89 -1.91
CA ASP A 172 -12.29 -11.84 -2.25
C ASP A 172 -11.82 -12.58 -0.99
N TYR A 173 -11.62 -11.87 0.13
CA TYR A 173 -11.33 -12.48 1.43
C TYR A 173 -12.43 -13.45 1.88
N VAL A 174 -13.70 -13.05 1.84
CA VAL A 174 -14.81 -13.89 2.28
C VAL A 174 -14.92 -15.16 1.42
N ILE A 175 -14.83 -15.01 0.10
CA ILE A 175 -14.99 -16.11 -0.84
C ILE A 175 -13.82 -17.10 -0.75
N HIS A 176 -12.59 -16.60 -0.65
CA HIS A 176 -11.40 -17.44 -0.77
C HIS A 176 -10.82 -17.88 0.57
N VAL A 177 -10.98 -17.12 1.65
CA VAL A 177 -10.40 -17.45 2.96
C VAL A 177 -11.45 -18.05 3.87
N VAL A 178 -12.56 -17.34 4.08
CA VAL A 178 -13.58 -17.71 5.07
C VAL A 178 -14.27 -19.01 4.67
N ARG A 179 -14.76 -19.10 3.43
CA ARG A 179 -15.48 -20.29 2.95
C ARG A 179 -14.59 -21.53 2.84
N GLN A 180 -13.32 -21.36 2.45
CA GLN A 180 -12.37 -22.48 2.41
C GLN A 180 -12.02 -22.98 3.81
N GLY A 181 -11.96 -22.07 4.79
CA GLY A 181 -11.70 -22.43 6.18
C GLY A 181 -12.87 -23.17 6.84
N LYS A 182 -14.12 -22.80 6.54
CA LYS A 182 -15.33 -23.48 7.07
C LYS A 182 -15.54 -24.91 6.54
N GLY A 183 -14.95 -25.24 5.38
CA GLY A 183 -15.08 -26.55 4.76
C GLY A 183 -14.09 -27.61 5.24
N ARG A 184 -13.22 -27.28 6.21
CA ARG A 184 -12.19 -28.18 6.78
C ARG A 184 -12.58 -28.58 8.19
#